data_AF-A0A6P0UQN7-F1
#
_entry.id   AF-A0A6P0UQN7-F1
#
_cell.length_a   1.000
_cell.length_b   1.000
_cell.length_c   1.000
_cell.angle_alpha   90.00
_cell.angle_beta   90.00
_cell.angle_gamma   90.00
#
_symmetry.space_group_name_H-M   'P 1'
#
loop_
_entity.id
_entity.type
_entity.pdbx_description
1 polymer ?
#
loop_
_entity_poly.entity_id
_entity_poly.type
_entity_poly.pdbx_seq_one_letter_code
_entity_poly.pdbx_strand_id
1 'polypeptide(L)'
;MLKKGTKLYSILTGTCPKCQLESMYTSQNMYDPTKTLKMNENCSHCGTKYKIEPSFFYGAMYVSYGVGIAFAAAAYVISRFGLDSSLMVSFIAIVGTLVLFMPLIMRLSRNIWINLFFKYDRNAVKK
;
A
#
# COMPACT_ATOMS: atom_id res chain seq x y z
N MET A 1 -11.86 -13.90 4.42
CA MET A 1 -12.07 -13.29 3.08
C MET A 1 -12.47 -11.84 3.27
N LEU A 2 -11.64 -10.89 2.88
CA LEU A 2 -11.96 -9.47 2.98
C LEU A 2 -13.10 -9.15 2.00
N LYS A 3 -14.25 -8.69 2.50
CA LYS A 3 -15.41 -8.41 1.65
C LYS A 3 -15.16 -7.12 0.84
N LYS A 4 -15.44 -7.21 -0.45
CA LYS A 4 -15.57 -6.06 -1.36
C LYS A 4 -16.58 -5.07 -0.76
N GLY A 5 -16.23 -3.79 -0.76
CA GLY A 5 -16.97 -2.68 -0.14
C GLY A 5 -16.33 -2.12 1.14
N THR A 6 -15.28 -2.75 1.66
CA THR A 6 -14.54 -2.26 2.85
C THR A 6 -13.30 -1.48 2.45
N LYS A 7 -12.91 -0.46 3.24
CA LYS A 7 -11.65 0.29 3.01
C LYS A 7 -10.42 -0.62 3.06
N LEU A 8 -10.40 -1.59 3.97
CA LEU A 8 -9.31 -2.56 4.10
C LEU A 8 -9.08 -3.36 2.81
N TYR A 9 -10.16 -3.72 2.10
CA TYR A 9 -10.05 -4.41 0.82
C TYR A 9 -9.28 -3.56 -0.21
N SER A 10 -9.65 -2.30 -0.43
CA SER A 10 -8.95 -1.41 -1.36
C SER A 10 -7.53 -1.08 -0.92
N ILE A 11 -7.29 -0.98 0.39
CA ILE A 11 -5.95 -0.73 0.93
C ILE A 11 -4.99 -1.88 0.57
N LEU A 12 -5.42 -3.12 0.82
CA LEU A 12 -4.55 -4.30 0.64
C LEU A 12 -4.43 -4.73 -0.83
N THR A 13 -5.46 -4.51 -1.64
CA THR A 13 -5.46 -4.90 -3.06
C THR A 13 -4.94 -3.81 -4.00
N GLY A 14 -4.86 -2.55 -3.56
CA GLY A 14 -4.53 -1.43 -4.44
C GLY A 14 -5.61 -1.15 -5.49
N THR A 15 -6.86 -1.54 -5.21
CA THR A 15 -8.00 -1.24 -6.07
C THR A 15 -8.51 0.18 -5.85
N CYS A 16 -9.27 0.70 -6.81
CA CYS A 16 -9.92 2.01 -6.72
C CYS A 16 -10.63 2.18 -5.36
N PRO A 17 -10.33 3.20 -4.54
CA PRO A 17 -10.90 3.35 -3.21
C PRO A 17 -12.40 3.69 -3.22
N LYS A 18 -12.90 4.17 -4.37
CA LYS A 18 -14.31 4.55 -4.55
C LYS A 18 -15.17 3.37 -5.01
N CYS A 19 -14.83 2.73 -6.14
CA CYS A 19 -15.66 1.66 -6.73
C CYS A 19 -15.09 0.24 -6.55
N GLN A 20 -13.79 0.09 -6.27
CA GLN A 20 -13.10 -1.20 -6.09
C GLN A 20 -13.20 -2.17 -7.28
N LEU A 21 -13.43 -1.67 -8.50
CA LEU A 21 -13.57 -2.50 -9.70
C LEU A 21 -12.28 -2.73 -10.48
N GLU A 22 -11.30 -1.86 -10.34
CA GLU A 22 -10.01 -1.96 -11.03
C GLU A 22 -8.84 -1.68 -10.09
N SER A 23 -7.64 -2.08 -10.52
CA SER A 23 -6.37 -1.67 -9.92
C SER A 23 -6.07 -0.21 -10.27
N MET A 24 -5.61 0.56 -9.28
CA MET A 24 -5.12 1.92 -9.53
C MET A 24 -3.78 1.95 -10.26
N TYR A 25 -3.02 0.84 -10.19
CA TYR A 25 -1.67 0.72 -10.74
C TYR A 25 -1.69 0.16 -12.15
N THR A 26 -0.79 0.65 -13.00
CA THR A 26 -0.63 0.20 -14.40
C THR A 26 0.01 -1.20 -14.49
N SER A 27 0.68 -1.65 -13.43
CA SER A 27 1.37 -2.93 -13.37
C SER A 27 1.02 -3.67 -12.08
N GLN A 28 0.70 -4.96 -12.22
CA GLN A 28 0.54 -5.85 -11.06
C GLN A 28 1.88 -6.17 -10.41
N ASN A 29 2.98 -6.20 -11.17
CA ASN A 29 4.31 -6.42 -10.61
C ASN A 29 4.77 -5.19 -9.80
N MET A 30 5.00 -5.40 -8.51
CA MET A 30 5.38 -4.40 -7.52
C MET A 30 6.90 -4.18 -7.50
N TYR A 31 7.67 -5.16 -7.93
CA TYR A 31 9.14 -5.17 -7.86
C TYR A 31 9.82 -4.59 -9.11
N ASP A 32 9.07 -4.09 -10.09
CA ASP A 32 9.60 -3.29 -11.19
C ASP A 32 9.70 -1.82 -10.75
N PRO A 33 10.91 -1.28 -10.48
CA PRO A 33 11.08 0.05 -9.88
C PRO A 33 10.45 1.18 -10.70
N THR A 34 10.40 1.01 -12.03
CA THR A 34 9.83 2.00 -12.95
C THR A 34 8.30 2.03 -12.92
N LYS A 35 7.67 0.91 -12.50
CA LYS A 35 6.22 0.72 -12.50
C LYS A 35 5.64 0.54 -11.09
N THR A 36 6.46 0.39 -10.05
CA THR A 36 6.00 0.18 -8.67
C THR A 36 4.96 1.22 -8.27
N LEU A 37 5.19 2.49 -8.58
CA LEU A 37 4.29 3.59 -8.18
C LEU A 37 3.54 4.22 -9.34
N LYS A 38 3.63 3.63 -10.54
CA LYS A 38 2.95 4.12 -11.73
C LYS A 38 1.47 3.76 -11.64
N MET A 39 0.63 4.79 -11.69
CA MET A 39 -0.82 4.70 -11.53
C MET A 39 -1.51 5.23 -12.78
N ASN A 40 -2.73 4.73 -13.02
CA ASN A 40 -3.66 5.33 -13.96
C ASN A 40 -3.99 6.76 -13.50
N GLU A 41 -4.39 7.63 -14.42
CA GLU A 41 -4.80 9.00 -14.05
C GLU A 41 -6.20 9.01 -13.45
N ASN A 42 -7.12 8.31 -14.11
CA ASN A 42 -8.52 8.19 -13.74
C ASN A 42 -8.94 6.73 -13.71
N CYS A 43 -9.98 6.47 -12.95
CA CYS A 43 -10.62 5.17 -12.92
C CYS A 43 -11.47 4.93 -14.17
N SER A 44 -11.28 3.82 -14.87
CA SER A 44 -12.05 3.50 -16.09
C SER A 44 -13.53 3.22 -15.81
N HIS A 45 -13.88 2.80 -14.60
CA HIS A 45 -15.26 2.45 -14.23
C HIS A 45 -16.06 3.59 -13.60
N CYS A 46 -15.42 4.41 -12.75
CA CYS A 46 -16.13 5.48 -12.01
C CYS A 46 -15.61 6.89 -12.31
N GLY A 47 -14.61 7.03 -13.20
CA GLY A 47 -14.03 8.31 -13.60
C GLY A 47 -13.19 9.00 -12.52
N THR A 48 -13.06 8.42 -11.32
CA THR A 48 -12.34 9.04 -10.19
C THR A 48 -10.90 9.33 -10.57
N LYS A 49 -10.49 10.60 -10.51
CA LYS A 49 -9.10 11.01 -10.66
C LYS A 49 -8.33 10.65 -9.40
N TYR A 50 -7.30 9.82 -9.52
CA TYR A 50 -6.56 9.31 -8.36
C TYR A 50 -5.65 10.37 -7.71
N LYS A 51 -5.11 11.28 -8.53
CA LYS A 51 -4.34 12.45 -8.07
C LYS A 51 -5.24 13.67 -8.07
N ILE A 52 -5.70 14.08 -6.89
CA ILE A 52 -6.53 15.27 -6.71
C ILE A 52 -5.72 16.51 -7.06
N GLU A 53 -4.48 16.58 -6.55
CA GLU A 53 -3.54 17.68 -6.71
C GLU A 53 -2.18 17.18 -7.20
N PRO A 54 -1.35 18.04 -7.85
CA PRO A 54 0.06 17.73 -8.02
C PRO A 54 0.67 17.45 -6.64
N SER A 55 1.57 16.48 -6.56
CA SER A 55 2.21 16.10 -5.28
C SER A 55 1.26 15.52 -4.20
N PHE A 56 0.02 15.13 -4.55
CA PHE A 56 -0.93 14.53 -3.60
C PHE A 56 -0.37 13.36 -2.76
N PHE A 57 0.54 12.56 -3.32
CA PHE A 57 1.12 11.39 -2.64
C PHE A 57 2.34 11.71 -1.76
N TYR A 58 2.74 12.96 -1.58
CA TYR A 58 3.81 13.30 -0.62
C TYR A 58 3.43 12.87 0.80
N GLY A 59 2.16 13.01 1.18
CA GLY A 59 1.68 12.55 2.49
C GLY A 59 1.85 11.04 2.72
N ALA A 60 1.81 10.24 1.63
CA ALA A 60 2.05 8.81 1.72
C ALA A 60 3.48 8.45 2.14
N MET A 61 4.44 9.38 2.05
CA MET A 61 5.80 9.18 2.57
C MET A 61 5.80 9.11 4.10
N TYR A 62 5.01 9.96 4.79
CA TYR A 62 4.86 9.89 6.25
C TYR A 62 4.16 8.59 6.67
N VAL A 63 3.16 8.15 5.90
CA VAL A 63 2.50 6.85 6.16
C VAL A 63 3.50 5.70 6.01
N SER A 64 4.44 5.80 5.06
CA SER A 64 5.49 4.79 4.83
C SER A 64 6.40 4.61 6.03
N TYR A 65 6.63 5.66 6.82
CA TYR A 65 7.38 5.54 8.07
C TYR A 65 6.65 4.65 9.09
N GLY A 66 5.36 4.91 9.31
CA GLY A 66 4.55 4.09 10.23
C GLY A 66 4.41 2.64 9.78
N VAL A 67 4.18 2.41 8.48
CA VAL A 67 4.13 1.05 7.90
C VAL A 67 5.50 0.37 8.02
N GLY A 68 6.60 1.09 7.74
CA GLY A 68 7.96 0.59 7.88
C GLY A 68 8.28 0.16 9.32
N ILE A 69 7.88 0.95 10.32
CA ILE A 69 8.01 0.57 11.74
C ILE A 69 7.25 -0.71 12.03
N ALA A 70 6.03 -0.88 11.52
CA ALA A 70 5.26 -2.11 11.72
C ALA A 70 5.99 -3.34 11.16
N PHE A 71 6.57 -3.24 9.96
CA PHE A 71 7.39 -4.32 9.37
C PHE A 71 8.68 -4.58 10.17
N ALA A 72 9.38 -3.53 10.59
CA ALA A 72 10.59 -3.65 11.39
C ALA A 72 10.31 -4.29 12.76
N ALA A 73 9.26 -3.85 13.44
CA ALA A 73 8.83 -4.42 14.73
C ALA A 73 8.43 -5.90 14.57
N ALA A 74 7.68 -6.24 13.51
CA ALA A 74 7.34 -7.63 13.21
C ALA A 74 8.60 -8.48 12.97
N ALA A 75 9.56 -7.99 12.16
CA ALA A 75 10.81 -8.69 11.90
C ALA A 75 11.64 -8.90 13.19
N TYR A 76 11.71 -7.88 14.05
CA TYR A 76 12.37 -7.98 15.34
C TYR A 76 11.71 -9.03 16.24
N VAL A 77 10.37 -8.97 16.39
CA VAL A 77 9.65 -9.89 17.26
C VAL A 77 9.80 -11.33 16.79
N ILE A 78 9.65 -11.57 15.48
CA ILE A 78 9.81 -12.90 14.88
C ILE A 78 11.24 -13.41 15.06
N SER A 79 12.25 -12.58 14.81
CA SER A 79 13.65 -13.00 14.95
C SER A 79 14.05 -13.25 16.40
N ARG A 80 13.70 -12.33 17.31
CA ARG A 80 14.16 -12.40 18.70
C ARG A 80 13.39 -13.39 19.55
N PHE A 81 12.07 -13.48 19.39
CA PHE A 81 11.22 -14.34 20.22
C PHE A 81 10.75 -15.61 19.50
N GLY A 82 10.72 -15.63 18.17
CA GLY A 82 10.35 -16.82 17.40
C GLY A 82 11.52 -17.75 17.08
N LEU A 83 12.73 -17.18 16.93
CA LEU A 83 13.95 -17.91 16.53
C LEU A 83 15.08 -17.80 17.57
N ASP A 84 14.82 -17.21 18.74
CA ASP A 84 15.81 -16.93 19.80
C ASP A 84 17.14 -16.35 19.31
N SER A 85 17.09 -15.55 18.25
CA SER A 85 18.27 -15.08 17.54
C SER A 85 19.03 -14.02 18.33
N SER A 86 20.33 -13.87 18.03
CA SER A 86 21.15 -12.81 18.61
C SER A 86 20.70 -11.41 18.14
N LEU A 87 21.15 -10.37 18.84
CA LEU A 87 20.80 -8.99 18.52
C LEU A 87 21.29 -8.58 17.11
N MET A 88 22.48 -9.04 16.71
CA MET A 88 23.01 -8.80 15.36
C MET A 88 22.16 -9.47 14.27
N VAL A 89 21.72 -10.71 14.49
CA VAL A 89 20.85 -11.42 13.54
C VAL A 89 19.50 -10.72 13.44
N SER A 90 18.94 -10.27 14.56
CA SER A 90 17.69 -9.51 14.58
C SER A 90 17.81 -8.19 13.80
N PHE A 91 18.93 -7.49 13.93
CA PHE A 91 19.20 -6.26 13.18
C PHE A 91 19.28 -6.52 11.66
N ILE A 92 20.03 -7.55 11.25
CA ILE A 92 20.11 -7.95 9.83
C ILE A 92 18.73 -8.34 9.30
N ALA A 93 17.93 -9.07 10.09
CA ALA A 93 16.57 -9.44 9.71
C ALA A 93 15.66 -8.23 9.49
N ILE A 94 15.76 -7.20 10.34
CA ILE A 94 15.02 -5.93 10.17
C ILE A 94 15.43 -5.25 8.87
N VAL A 95 16.73 -5.04 8.66
CA VAL A 95 17.24 -4.36 7.45
C VAL A 95 16.84 -5.13 6.19
N GLY A 96 17.04 -6.45 6.18
CA GLY A 96 16.66 -7.32 5.07
C GLY A 96 15.16 -7.26 4.79
N THR A 97 14.32 -7.24 5.82
CA THR A 97 12.86 -7.10 5.69
C THR A 97 12.50 -5.75 5.07
N LEU A 98 13.07 -4.65 5.55
CA LEU A 98 12.76 -3.31 5.02
C LEU A 98 13.16 -3.16 3.56
N VAL A 99 14.32 -3.69 3.16
CA VAL A 99 14.79 -3.67 1.76
C VAL A 99 13.91 -4.54 0.88
N LEU A 100 13.64 -5.79 1.30
CA LEU A 100 12.86 -6.75 0.52
C LEU A 100 11.40 -6.31 0.35
N PHE A 101 10.79 -5.76 1.39
CA PHE A 101 9.39 -5.30 1.37
C PHE A 101 9.24 -3.83 1.02
N MET A 102 10.32 -3.12 0.67
CA MET A 102 10.29 -1.71 0.25
C MET A 102 9.19 -1.40 -0.79
N PRO A 103 9.06 -2.13 -1.93
CA PRO A 103 8.01 -1.83 -2.92
C PRO A 103 6.60 -2.05 -2.36
N LEU A 104 6.42 -3.03 -1.47
CA LEU A 104 5.15 -3.30 -0.82
C LEU A 104 4.79 -2.18 0.17
N ILE A 105 5.72 -1.77 1.02
CA ILE A 105 5.55 -0.67 1.98
C ILE A 105 5.15 0.60 1.24
N MET A 106 5.83 0.94 0.14
CA MET A 106 5.52 2.14 -0.65
C MET A 106 4.11 2.10 -1.27
N ARG A 107 3.71 0.96 -1.85
CA ARG A 107 2.35 0.81 -2.41
C ARG A 107 1.29 0.84 -1.33
N LEU A 108 1.47 0.07 -0.26
CA LEU A 108 0.51 0.00 0.84
C LEU A 108 0.29 1.38 1.46
N SER A 109 1.36 2.15 1.64
CA SER A 109 1.28 3.50 2.20
C SER A 109 0.51 4.47 1.30
N ARG A 110 0.68 4.38 -0.03
CA ARG A 110 -0.14 5.14 -0.98
C ARG A 110 -1.60 4.71 -0.95
N ASN A 111 -1.86 3.41 -0.84
CA ASN A 111 -3.21 2.89 -0.74
C ASN A 111 -3.90 3.36 0.54
N ILE A 112 -3.20 3.31 1.69
CA ILE A 112 -3.70 3.85 2.95
C ILE A 112 -4.02 5.34 2.77
N TRP A 113 -3.06 6.12 2.27
CA TRP A 113 -3.21 7.56 2.08
C TRP A 113 -4.44 7.91 1.24
N ILE A 114 -4.58 7.35 0.04
CA ILE A 114 -5.73 7.67 -0.83
C ILE A 114 -7.07 7.22 -0.22
N ASN A 115 -7.10 6.13 0.56
CA ASN A 115 -8.31 5.68 1.26
C ASN A 115 -8.72 6.58 2.46
N LEU A 116 -7.89 7.54 2.86
CA LEU A 116 -8.28 8.59 3.82
C LEU A 116 -9.17 9.64 3.13
N PHE A 117 -8.89 9.97 1.87
CA PHE A 117 -9.59 11.01 1.11
C PHE A 117 -10.82 10.49 0.37
N PHE A 118 -10.80 9.23 -0.04
CA PHE A 118 -11.92 8.61 -0.73
C PHE A 118 -12.68 7.65 0.18
N LYS A 119 -14.01 7.61 0.02
CA LYS A 119 -14.88 6.63 0.66
C LYS A 119 -15.45 5.71 -0.43
N TYR A 120 -15.64 4.45 -0.06
CA TYR A 120 -16.29 3.49 -0.93
C TYR A 120 -17.73 3.93 -1.21
N ASP A 121 -18.14 3.86 -2.46
CA ASP A 121 -19.48 4.16 -2.93
C ASP A 121 -19.90 3.11 -3.97
N ARG A 122 -20.89 2.31 -3.59
CA ARG A 122 -21.42 1.22 -4.41
C ARG A 122 -22.10 1.71 -5.69
N ASN A 123 -22.59 2.95 -5.70
CA ASN A 123 -23.31 3.55 -6.82
C ASN A 123 -22.40 4.45 -7.69
N ALA A 124 -21.07 4.47 -7.42
CA ALA A 124 -20.14 5.34 -8.12
C ALA A 124 -19.90 4.98 -9.59
N VAL A 125 -20.29 3.77 -10.00
CA VAL A 125 -20.16 3.30 -11.39
C VAL A 125 -21.29 3.96 -12.18
N LYS A 126 -20.93 4.86 -13.09
CA LYS A 126 -21.91 5.43 -14.02
C LYS A 126 -22.32 4.31 -14.98
N LYS A 127 -23.64 4.06 -15.07
CA LYS A 127 -24.22 3.25 -16.14
C LYS A 127 -23.91 3.86 -17.49
#